data_AF-A0A971BLI6-F1
#
_entry.id   AF-A0A971BLI6-F1
#
_cell.length_a   1.000
_cell.length_b   1.000
_cell.length_c   1.000
_cell.angle_alpha   90.00
_cell.angle_beta   90.00
_cell.angle_gamma   90.00
#
_symmetry.space_group_name_H-M   'P 1'
#
loop_
_entity.id
_entity.type
_entity.pdbx_description
1 polymer ?
#
loop_
_entity_poly.entity_id
_entity_poly.type
_entity_poly.pdbx_seq_one_letter_code
_entity_poly.pdbx_strand_id
1 'polypeptide(L)' 'MQSLGRHVLAEVSGCRFEVLNDIKQVEDIMINAALEAGAEVREFVFHKF' A
#
# COMPACT_ATOMS: atom_id res chain seq x y z
N MET A 1 6.39 23.89 -16.59
CA MET A 1 7.19 22.74 -16.10
C MET A 1 6.23 21.67 -15.62
N GLN A 2 6.43 20.40 -15.99
CA GLN A 2 5.60 19.27 -15.50
C GLN A 2 6.30 18.59 -14.32
N SER A 3 5.51 18.11 -13.36
CA SER A 3 6.02 17.35 -12.21
C SER A 3 6.54 15.98 -12.65
N LEU A 4 7.68 15.56 -12.11
CA LEU A 4 8.27 14.24 -12.39
C LEU A 4 7.49 13.07 -11.76
N GLY A 5 6.61 13.34 -10.79
CA GLY A 5 5.85 12.32 -10.09
C GLY A 5 4.57 12.86 -9.46
N ARG A 6 3.78 11.94 -8.91
CA ARG A 6 2.53 12.21 -8.19
C ARG A 6 2.62 11.60 -6.80
N HIS A 7 2.31 12.39 -5.78
CA HIS A 7 2.25 11.95 -4.39
C HIS A 7 0.82 12.15 -3.87
N VAL A 8 0.25 11.11 -3.28
CA VAL A 8 -1.09 11.12 -2.67
C VAL A 8 -0.93 10.78 -1.19
N LEU A 9 -1.49 11.61 -0.32
CA LEU A 9 -1.60 11.38 1.11
C LEU A 9 -3.07 11.16 1.45
N ALA A 10 -3.37 10.07 2.15
CA ALA A 10 -4.74 9.69 2.50
C ALA A 10 -4.82 9.24 3.97
N GLU A 11 -5.91 9.64 4.63
CA GLU A 11 -6.32 9.09 5.92
C GLU A 11 -7.48 8.12 5.68
N VAL A 12 -7.35 6.88 6.16
CA VAL A 12 -8.37 5.85 6.00
C VAL A 12 -8.88 5.45 7.37
N SER A 13 -10.16 5.69 7.62
CA SER A 13 -10.84 5.41 8.89
C SER A 13 -11.95 4.38 8.72
N GLY A 14 -12.37 3.74 9.81
CA GLY A 14 -13.41 2.70 9.78
C GLY A 14 -12.97 1.36 9.17
N CYS A 15 -11.67 1.14 9.02
CA CYS A 15 -11.13 -0.14 8.57
C CYS A 15 -11.41 -1.26 9.58
N ARG A 16 -11.63 -2.47 9.06
CA ARG A 16 -11.74 -3.68 9.89
C ARG A 16 -10.39 -3.96 10.56
N PHE A 17 -10.39 -4.04 11.89
CA PHE A 17 -9.16 -4.22 12.66
C PHE A 17 -8.43 -5.52 12.30
N GLU A 18 -9.19 -6.57 11.99
CA GLU A 18 -8.65 -7.88 11.64
C GLU A 18 -7.79 -7.80 10.37
N VAL A 19 -8.20 -6.97 9.41
CA VAL A 19 -7.45 -6.71 8.18
C VAL A 19 -6.16 -5.94 8.50
N LEU A 20 -6.26 -4.87 9.30
CA LEU A 20 -5.11 -4.06 9.68
C LEU A 20 -4.06 -4.84 10.48
N ASN A 21 -4.51 -5.85 11.24
CA ASN A 21 -3.67 -6.64 12.11
C ASN A 21 -3.14 -7.93 11.42
N ASP A 22 -3.54 -8.22 10.19
CA ASP A 22 -3.02 -9.35 9.42
C ASP A 22 -1.92 -8.86 8.44
N ILE A 23 -0.66 -9.14 8.79
CA ILE A 23 0.50 -8.69 8.01
C ILE A 23 0.49 -9.23 6.58
N LYS A 24 0.00 -10.47 6.37
CA LYS A 24 -0.03 -11.09 5.05
C LYS A 24 -1.10 -10.46 4.19
N GLN A 25 -2.26 -10.20 4.77
CA GLN A 25 -3.33 -9.51 4.06
C GLN A 25 -2.95 -8.06 3.71
N VAL A 26 -2.26 -7.34 4.60
CA VAL A 26 -1.74 -5.99 4.30
C VAL A 26 -0.68 -6.01 3.20
N GLU A 27 0.25 -6.97 3.25
CA GLU A 27 1.26 -7.20 2.20
C GLU A 27 0.60 -7.39 0.84
N ASP A 28 -0.37 -8.30 0.74
CA ASP A 28 -1.10 -8.58 -0.50
C ASP A 28 -1.87 -7.35 -1.00
N ILE A 29 -2.56 -6.62 -0.13
CA ILE A 29 -3.31 -5.40 -0.49
C ILE A 29 -2.37 -4.35 -1.10
N MET A 30 -1.22 -4.10 -0.46
CA MET A 30 -0.29 -3.06 -0.89
C MET A 30 0.45 -3.42 -2.18
N ILE A 31 0.84 -4.68 -2.35
CA ILE A 31 1.47 -5.17 -3.60
C ILE A 31 0.48 -5.08 -4.75
N ASN A 32 -0.76 -5.54 -4.56
CA ASN A 32 -1.78 -5.46 -5.60
C ASN A 32 -2.12 -4.02 -5.95
N ALA A 33 -2.18 -3.10 -4.98
CA ALA A 33 -2.39 -1.67 -5.25
C ALA A 33 -1.27 -1.06 -6.10
N ALA A 34 0.00 -1.45 -5.87
CA ALA A 34 1.12 -1.00 -6.69
C ALA A 34 1.02 -1.53 -8.14
N LEU A 35 0.68 -2.81 -8.31
CA LEU A 35 0.48 -3.43 -9.62
C LEU A 35 -0.71 -2.80 -10.37
N GLU A 36 -1.82 -2.54 -9.68
CA GLU A 36 -3.01 -1.92 -10.27
C GLU A 36 -2.77 -0.45 -10.65
N ALA A 37 -1.87 0.25 -9.93
CA ALA A 37 -1.38 1.57 -10.32
C ALA A 37 -0.41 1.54 -11.52
N GLY A 38 -0.04 0.36 -12.04
CA GLY A 38 0.90 0.19 -13.15
C GLY A 38 2.37 0.36 -12.73
N ALA A 39 2.68 0.23 -11.43
CA ALA A 39 4.05 0.30 -10.93
C ALA A 39 4.73 -1.08 -10.96
N GLU A 40 6.06 -1.06 -11.10
CA GLU A 40 6.90 -2.26 -10.94
C GLU A 40 7.35 -2.38 -9.48
N VAL A 41 7.03 -3.51 -8.85
CA VAL A 41 7.51 -3.83 -7.49
C VAL A 41 8.90 -4.45 -7.58
N ARG A 42 9.91 -3.76 -7.05
CA ARG A 42 11.30 -4.26 -7.00
C ARG A 42 11.56 -5.12 -5.78
N GLU A 43 11.25 -4.58 -4.61
CA GLU A 43 11.42 -5.21 -3.29
C GLU A 43 10.34 -4.67 -2.35
N PHE A 44 10.00 -5.42 -1.29
CA PHE A 44 9.05 -5.00 -0.26
C PHE A 44 9.45 -5.53 1.10
N VAL A 45 9.11 -4.79 2.16
CA VAL A 45 9.32 -5.18 3.56
C VAL A 45 8.11 -4.71 4.37
N PHE A 46 7.52 -5.62 5.14
CA PHE A 46 6.43 -5.33 6.07
C PHE A 46 6.87 -5.71 7.48
N HIS A 47 6.52 -4.88 8.46
CA HIS A 47 6.76 -5.14 9.87
C HIS A 47 5.46 -5.01 10.65
N LYS A 48 5.18 -5.98 11.51
CA LYS A 48 4.06 -5.96 12.44
C LYS A 48 4.62 -5.75 13.85
N PHE A 49 4.10 -4.74 14.54
CA PHE A 49 4.42 -4.41 15.92
C PHE A 49 3.60 -5.26 16.91
#